data_AF-A0A6P0SWZ6-F1
#
_entry.id   AF-A0A6P0SWZ6-F1
#
_cell.length_a   1.000
_cell.length_b   1.000
_cell.length_c   1.000
_cell.angle_alpha   90.00
_cell.angle_beta   90.00
_cell.angle_gamma   90.00
#
_symmetry.space_group_name_H-M   'P 1'
#
loop_
_entity.id
_entity.type
_entity.pdbx_description
1 polymer ?
#
loop_
_entity_poly.entity_id
_entity_poly.type
_entity_poly.pdbx_seq_one_letter_code
_entity_poly.pdbx_strand_id
1 'polypeptide(L)'
;ALKCYEDKKFRNKVVKLIKGSDIGISTIELDSKTVQKFEAYSKLPPSIYDLIKEKNNLNNNFFDNNVLMTSNNESSDSESIKVYLKVFALYKMNESEETITFDLEDESDGTQRLFEMGGYWIDALDNGEILIIDELDRSLNSDISTYLIKEFNDKAANQNNAQLIVTTHDTTFLDREIFNQDQVWLMQKDSNNSTKLYSLLDFKIREDESLQKGYLKGRYGAMPFVSGLDS
;
A
#
# COMPACT_ATOMS: atom_id res chain seq x y z
N ALA A 1 1.07 9.77 -6.12
CA ALA A 1 0.35 10.80 -6.90
C ALA A 1 1.24 11.58 -7.86
N LEU A 2 2.30 12.26 -7.38
CA LEU A 2 3.15 13.12 -8.22
C LEU A 2 3.75 12.42 -9.45
N LYS A 3 4.37 11.24 -9.27
CA LYS A 3 4.93 10.46 -10.39
C LYS A 3 3.87 10.07 -11.42
N CYS A 4 2.63 9.81 -10.99
CA CYS A 4 1.50 9.55 -11.90
C CYS A 4 1.03 10.83 -12.65
N TYR A 5 1.25 12.00 -12.06
CA TYR A 5 0.97 13.28 -12.72
C TYR A 5 2.03 13.58 -13.78
N GLU A 6 3.31 13.40 -13.44
CA GLU A 6 4.46 13.67 -14.32
C GLU A 6 4.65 12.63 -15.43
N ASP A 7 4.44 11.35 -15.13
CA ASP A 7 4.64 10.24 -16.05
C ASP A 7 3.32 9.49 -16.32
N LYS A 8 2.75 9.77 -17.50
CA LYS A 8 1.52 9.11 -17.99
C LYS A 8 1.69 7.61 -18.18
N LYS A 9 2.89 7.14 -18.55
CA LYS A 9 3.18 5.72 -18.78
C LYS A 9 3.20 4.97 -17.45
N PHE A 10 3.85 5.55 -16.43
CA PHE A 10 3.81 5.07 -15.05
C PHE A 10 2.38 5.06 -14.50
N ARG A 11 1.62 6.15 -14.67
CA ARG A 11 0.20 6.21 -14.28
C ARG A 11 -0.62 5.07 -14.89
N ASN A 12 -0.44 4.80 -16.17
CA ASN A 12 -1.18 3.72 -16.83
C ASN A 12 -0.86 2.34 -16.24
N LYS A 13 0.39 2.10 -15.80
CA LYS A 13 0.75 0.87 -15.10
C LYS A 13 0.07 0.77 -13.74
N VAL A 14 0.07 1.85 -12.96
CA VAL A 14 -0.63 1.91 -11.66
C VAL A 14 -2.13 1.67 -11.85
N VAL A 15 -2.76 2.31 -12.84
CA VAL A 15 -4.17 2.08 -13.16
C VAL A 15 -4.43 0.63 -13.60
N LYS A 16 -3.51 0.02 -14.36
CA LYS A 16 -3.64 -1.39 -14.77
C LYS A 16 -3.58 -2.33 -13.56
N LEU A 17 -2.66 -2.10 -12.63
CA LEU A 17 -2.55 -2.86 -11.39
C LEU A 17 -3.86 -2.77 -10.57
N ILE A 18 -4.38 -1.54 -10.43
CA ILE A 18 -5.62 -1.30 -9.68
C ILE A 18 -6.82 -1.98 -10.35
N LYS A 19 -6.93 -1.94 -11.68
CA LYS A 19 -7.95 -2.69 -12.41
C LYS A 19 -7.84 -4.20 -12.21
N GLY A 20 -6.63 -4.72 -12.14
CA GLY A 20 -6.37 -6.15 -11.93
C GLY A 20 -6.87 -6.64 -10.56
N SER A 21 -7.00 -5.75 -9.58
CA SER A 21 -7.47 -6.08 -8.23
C SER A 21 -9.00 -6.19 -8.08
N ASP A 22 -9.76 -5.97 -9.17
CA ASP A 22 -11.23 -6.09 -9.23
C ASP A 22 -12.02 -5.27 -8.18
N ILE A 23 -11.49 -4.13 -7.74
CA ILE A 23 -12.21 -3.21 -6.84
C ILE A 23 -13.22 -2.30 -7.58
N GLY A 24 -13.55 -2.62 -8.84
CA GLY A 24 -14.52 -1.86 -9.65
C GLY A 24 -14.01 -0.54 -10.24
N ILE A 25 -12.79 -0.10 -9.93
CA ILE A 25 -12.23 1.16 -10.44
C ILE A 25 -11.84 1.05 -11.91
N SER A 26 -12.45 1.90 -12.73
CA SER A 26 -12.24 1.91 -14.17
C SER A 26 -11.09 2.80 -14.62
N THR A 27 -10.66 3.79 -13.84
CA THR A 27 -9.43 4.58 -14.06
C THR A 27 -9.24 5.54 -12.89
N ILE A 28 -8.09 6.21 -12.87
CA ILE A 28 -7.78 7.30 -11.94
C ILE A 28 -7.49 8.57 -12.71
N GLU A 29 -8.08 9.68 -12.27
CA GLU A 29 -7.82 11.02 -12.76
C GLU A 29 -7.06 11.84 -11.71
N LEU A 30 -6.20 12.74 -12.18
CA LEU A 30 -5.39 13.61 -11.33
C LEU A 30 -5.67 15.05 -11.72
N ASP A 31 -6.17 15.84 -10.77
CA ASP A 31 -6.35 17.29 -10.93
C ASP A 31 -5.27 18.02 -10.12
N SER A 32 -4.69 19.07 -10.70
CA SER A 32 -3.69 19.90 -10.04
C SER A 32 -4.28 21.26 -9.71
N LYS A 33 -4.40 21.58 -8.42
CA LYS A 33 -4.83 22.90 -7.96
C LYS A 33 -3.63 23.67 -7.43
N THR A 34 -3.39 24.85 -8.02
CA THR A 34 -2.40 25.80 -7.52
C THR A 34 -3.05 26.68 -6.47
N VAL A 35 -2.54 26.68 -5.24
CA VAL A 35 -3.02 27.52 -4.14
C VAL A 35 -1.91 28.47 -3.72
N GLN A 36 -2.14 29.77 -3.88
CA GLN A 36 -1.27 30.79 -3.31
C GLN A 36 -1.49 30.82 -1.80
N LYS A 37 -0.39 30.89 -1.04
CA LYS A 37 -0.36 30.80 0.44
C LYS A 37 -1.42 31.69 1.11
N PHE A 38 -1.72 32.84 0.55
CA PHE A 38 -2.67 33.82 1.08
C PHE A 38 -4.15 33.37 1.07
N GLU A 39 -4.59 32.55 0.12
CA GLU A 39 -6.01 32.11 0.02
C GLU A 39 -6.37 30.96 0.96
N ALA A 40 -5.41 30.12 1.36
CA ALA A 40 -5.65 28.98 2.23
C ALA A 40 -5.78 29.38 3.71
N TYR A 41 -4.95 30.33 4.17
CA TYR A 41 -4.93 30.73 5.59
C TYR A 41 -5.98 31.79 5.93
N SER A 42 -6.42 32.60 4.96
CA SER A 42 -7.42 33.66 5.17
C SER A 42 -8.84 33.12 5.44
N LYS A 43 -9.09 31.84 5.18
CA LYS A 43 -10.39 31.17 5.44
C LYS A 43 -10.42 30.40 6.76
N LEU A 44 -9.29 30.29 7.47
CA LEU A 44 -9.21 29.53 8.71
C LEU A 44 -9.41 30.44 9.94
N PRO A 45 -10.12 29.97 10.97
CA PRO A 45 -10.17 30.67 12.26
C PRO A 45 -8.76 30.86 12.85
N PRO A 46 -8.46 32.01 13.48
CA PRO A 46 -7.12 32.31 14.01
C PRO A 46 -6.56 31.23 14.95
N SER A 47 -7.42 30.59 15.74
CA SER A 47 -7.04 29.51 16.66
C SER A 47 -6.52 28.24 15.96
N ILE A 48 -7.01 27.96 14.75
CA ILE A 48 -6.56 26.83 13.93
C ILE A 48 -5.24 27.18 13.22
N TYR A 49 -5.10 28.44 12.80
CA TYR A 49 -3.89 28.96 12.16
C TYR A 49 -2.65 28.84 13.06
N ASP A 50 -2.80 29.24 14.33
CA ASP A 50 -1.71 29.18 15.30
C ASP A 50 -1.30 27.74 15.63
N LEU A 51 -2.28 26.82 15.69
CA LEU A 51 -2.05 25.40 15.94
C LEU A 51 -1.31 24.69 14.80
N ILE A 52 -1.62 25.08 13.55
CA ILE A 52 -0.96 24.54 12.34
C ILE A 52 0.48 25.06 12.24
N LYS A 53 0.74 26.31 12.63
CA LYS A 53 2.10 26.86 12.71
C LYS A 53 2.94 26.11 13.74
N GLU A 54 2.35 25.77 14.89
CA GLU A 54 3.03 25.08 15.97
C GLU A 54 3.37 23.62 15.59
N LYS A 55 2.45 22.90 14.93
CA LYS A 55 2.67 21.51 14.49
C LYS A 55 3.63 21.35 13.30
N ASN A 56 3.71 22.31 12.38
CA ASN A 56 4.64 22.25 11.26
C ASN A 56 6.13 22.33 11.68
N ASN A 57 6.43 22.84 12.88
CA ASN A 57 7.78 22.80 13.43
C ASN A 57 8.17 21.42 14.01
N LEU A 58 7.25 20.46 14.07
CA LEU A 58 7.45 19.12 14.64
C LEU A 58 7.59 18.02 13.57
N ASN A 59 7.76 18.39 12.29
CA ASN A 59 8.05 17.53 11.13
C ASN A 59 8.15 16.03 11.42
N ASN A 60 7.08 15.30 11.11
CA ASN A 60 7.18 13.89 10.78
C ASN A 60 6.20 13.54 9.63
N ASN A 61 6.82 13.21 8.51
CA ASN A 61 6.33 12.61 7.27
C ASN A 61 5.31 11.47 7.47
N PHE A 62 4.03 11.75 7.73
CA PHE A 62 3.05 10.66 7.81
C PHE A 62 1.64 10.93 7.29
N PHE A 63 1.22 12.17 7.06
CA PHE A 63 -0.11 12.44 6.54
C PHE A 63 -0.10 13.69 5.69
N ASP A 64 -0.14 13.50 4.37
CA ASP A 64 -0.95 14.33 3.49
C ASP A 64 -1.01 13.61 2.15
N ASN A 65 -2.17 13.03 1.84
CA ASN A 65 -2.51 12.50 0.51
C ASN A 65 -2.53 13.60 -0.58
N ASN A 66 -2.14 14.81 -0.21
CA ASN A 66 -1.93 15.97 -1.04
C ASN A 66 -0.43 16.34 -1.06
N VAL A 67 0.30 15.84 -2.07
CA VAL A 67 1.73 16.14 -2.25
C VAL A 67 1.93 17.65 -2.45
N LEU A 68 2.67 18.28 -1.53
CA LEU A 68 3.06 19.69 -1.59
C LEU A 68 4.32 19.84 -2.46
N MET A 69 4.17 20.38 -3.69
CA MET A 69 5.32 20.94 -4.40
C MET A 69 5.51 22.42 -4.04
N THR A 70 6.74 22.81 -3.71
CA THR A 70 7.13 24.22 -3.54
C THR A 70 8.10 24.62 -4.66
N SER A 71 7.73 25.61 -5.49
CA SER A 71 8.66 26.21 -6.44
C SER A 71 9.44 27.32 -5.73
N ASN A 72 10.70 27.08 -5.40
CA ASN A 72 11.59 28.13 -4.90
C ASN A 72 12.06 28.96 -6.09
N ASN A 73 11.55 30.19 -6.23
CA ASN A 73 12.24 31.20 -7.02
C ASN A 73 13.25 31.88 -6.10
N GLU A 74 14.54 31.76 -6.44
CA GLU A 74 15.65 32.43 -5.77
C GLU A 74 15.52 33.96 -5.88
N SER A 75 14.73 34.54 -5.01
CA SER A 75 14.69 35.97 -4.74
C SER A 75 13.98 36.18 -3.41
N SER A 76 14.61 36.94 -2.51
CA SER A 76 14.43 36.97 -1.06
C SER A 76 13.07 37.41 -0.50
N ASP A 77 11.97 37.29 -1.25
CA ASP A 77 10.58 37.51 -0.80
C ASP A 77 9.59 36.56 -1.53
N SER A 78 10.02 35.37 -1.97
CA SER A 78 9.19 34.49 -2.79
C SER A 78 8.05 33.82 -1.99
N GLU A 79 6.82 34.27 -2.23
CA GLU A 79 5.59 33.53 -1.89
C GLU A 79 5.67 32.10 -2.45
N SER A 80 5.80 31.12 -1.55
CA SER A 80 5.79 29.71 -1.93
C SER A 80 4.41 29.35 -2.49
N ILE A 81 4.35 29.07 -3.79
CA ILE A 81 3.17 28.49 -4.43
C ILE A 81 3.07 27.02 -3.97
N LYS A 82 1.91 26.64 -3.42
CA LYS A 82 1.62 25.25 -3.07
C LYS A 82 0.76 24.64 -4.17
N VAL A 83 1.25 23.58 -4.82
CA VAL A 83 0.44 22.79 -5.74
C VAL A 83 -0.11 21.58 -4.97
N TYR A 84 -1.42 21.38 -5.05
CA TYR A 84 -2.14 20.25 -4.48
C TYR A 84 -2.58 19.34 -5.63
N LEU A 85 -2.21 18.06 -5.56
CA LEU A 85 -2.68 17.04 -6.49
C LEU A 85 -3.84 16.29 -5.85
N LYS A 86 -5.03 16.44 -6.43
CA LYS A 86 -6.21 15.68 -6.03
C LYS A 86 -6.38 14.48 -6.95
N VAL A 87 -6.65 13.33 -6.35
CA VAL A 87 -6.83 12.06 -7.06
C VAL A 87 -8.32 11.71 -7.05
N PHE A 88 -8.85 11.34 -8.21
CA PHE A 88 -10.24 10.91 -8.36
C PHE A 88 -10.30 9.47 -8.87
N ALA A 89 -11.17 8.67 -8.28
CA ALA A 89 -11.53 7.34 -8.77
C ALA A 89 -12.72 7.44 -9.72
N LEU A 90 -12.61 6.80 -10.89
CA LEU A 90 -13.68 6.81 -11.89
C LEU A 90 -14.29 5.42 -12.03
N TYR A 91 -15.62 5.37 -12.06
CA TYR A 91 -16.41 4.16 -12.25
C TYR A 91 -17.23 4.28 -13.53
N LYS A 92 -17.20 3.23 -14.35
CA LYS A 92 -18.09 3.11 -15.50
C LYS A 92 -19.36 2.41 -15.05
N MET A 93 -20.51 3.04 -15.29
CA MET A 93 -21.79 2.39 -14.99
C MET A 93 -22.07 1.29 -16.00
N ASN A 94 -22.53 0.14 -15.50
CA ASN A 94 -22.97 -0.94 -16.37
C ASN A 94 -24.15 -0.43 -17.21
N GLU A 95 -24.07 -0.61 -18.53
CA GLU A 95 -25.09 -0.22 -19.53
C GLU A 95 -25.13 1.25 -19.99
N SER A 96 -24.24 2.12 -19.52
CA SER A 96 -24.07 3.48 -20.08
C SER A 96 -22.60 3.84 -20.37
N GLU A 97 -22.38 4.85 -21.22
CA GLU A 97 -21.04 5.46 -21.35
C GLU A 97 -20.77 6.50 -20.24
N GLU A 98 -21.69 6.67 -19.30
CA GLU A 98 -21.53 7.63 -18.21
C GLU A 98 -20.53 7.12 -17.16
N THR A 99 -19.68 8.04 -16.72
CA THR A 99 -18.70 7.80 -15.66
C THR A 99 -19.07 8.61 -14.43
N ILE A 100 -18.97 7.98 -13.27
CA ILE A 100 -19.11 8.65 -11.98
C ILE A 100 -17.72 8.79 -11.37
N THR A 101 -17.43 9.97 -10.82
CA THR A 101 -16.16 10.31 -10.20
C THR A 101 -16.34 10.47 -8.70
N PHE A 102 -15.48 9.85 -7.90
CA PHE A 102 -15.36 10.08 -6.47
C PHE A 102 -13.98 10.62 -6.14
N ASP A 103 -13.88 11.43 -5.09
CA ASP A 103 -12.58 11.76 -4.53
C ASP A 103 -11.96 10.47 -3.99
N LEU A 104 -10.67 10.24 -4.22
CA LEU A 104 -10.00 9.05 -3.67
C LEU A 104 -10.10 9.03 -2.14
N GLU A 105 -10.16 10.19 -1.48
CA GLU A 105 -10.36 10.29 -0.02
C GLU A 105 -11.73 9.77 0.45
N ASP A 106 -12.73 9.73 -0.44
CA ASP A 106 -14.07 9.18 -0.15
C ASP A 106 -14.15 7.66 -0.41
N GLU A 107 -13.10 7.06 -0.97
CA GLU A 107 -13.04 5.63 -1.26
C GLU A 107 -12.79 4.79 -0.01
N SER A 108 -13.01 3.48 -0.12
CA SER A 108 -12.67 2.55 0.97
C SER A 108 -11.17 2.62 1.32
N ASP A 109 -10.83 2.38 2.59
CA ASP A 109 -9.43 2.33 3.05
C ASP A 109 -8.56 1.40 2.20
N GLY A 110 -9.12 0.27 1.75
CA GLY A 110 -8.44 -0.69 0.89
C GLY A 110 -8.13 -0.14 -0.50
N THR A 111 -9.06 0.59 -1.10
CA THR A 111 -8.86 1.31 -2.36
C THR A 111 -7.75 2.36 -2.24
N GLN A 112 -7.82 3.19 -1.19
CA GLN A 112 -6.83 4.24 -0.94
C GLN A 112 -5.44 3.64 -0.76
N ARG A 113 -5.33 2.62 0.09
CA ARG A 113 -4.09 1.88 0.34
C ARG A 113 -3.55 1.23 -0.93
N LEU A 114 -4.41 0.62 -1.76
CA LEU A 114 -3.99 0.01 -3.01
C LEU A 114 -3.42 1.06 -3.98
N PHE A 115 -4.03 2.24 -4.07
CA PHE A 115 -3.48 3.32 -4.89
C PHE A 115 -2.12 3.80 -4.40
N GLU A 116 -1.99 4.02 -3.09
CA GLU A 116 -0.74 4.42 -2.45
C GLU A 116 0.37 3.38 -2.70
N MET A 117 0.07 2.10 -2.42
CA MET A 117 1.00 0.99 -2.62
C MET A 117 1.31 0.74 -4.10
N GLY A 118 0.34 0.94 -5.00
CA GLY A 118 0.50 0.68 -6.43
C GLY A 118 1.63 1.49 -7.05
N GLY A 119 1.88 2.71 -6.57
CA GLY A 119 3.05 3.50 -6.96
C GLY A 119 4.36 2.78 -6.63
N TYR A 120 4.54 2.38 -5.37
CA TYR A 120 5.74 1.67 -4.92
C TYR A 120 5.89 0.29 -5.59
N TRP A 121 4.77 -0.39 -5.85
CA TRP A 121 4.75 -1.68 -6.55
C TRP A 121 5.34 -1.57 -7.95
N ILE A 122 4.83 -0.61 -8.73
CA ILE A 122 5.29 -0.41 -10.11
C ILE A 122 6.74 0.07 -10.12
N ASP A 123 7.13 0.94 -9.18
CA ASP A 123 8.52 1.42 -9.13
C ASP A 123 9.51 0.29 -8.86
N ALA A 124 9.19 -0.58 -7.90
CA ALA A 124 10.02 -1.74 -7.58
C ALA A 124 10.15 -2.69 -8.78
N LEU A 125 9.02 -3.02 -9.44
CA LEU A 125 9.01 -3.88 -10.62
C LEU A 125 9.78 -3.27 -11.81
N ASP A 126 9.66 -1.96 -12.03
CA ASP A 126 10.32 -1.26 -13.13
C ASP A 126 11.83 -1.10 -12.94
N ASN A 127 12.28 -1.01 -11.68
CA ASN A 127 13.69 -0.77 -11.35
C ASN A 127 14.42 -2.02 -10.83
N GLY A 128 13.71 -3.12 -10.57
CA GLY A 128 14.30 -4.34 -10.00
C GLY A 128 14.69 -4.18 -8.52
N GLU A 129 13.92 -3.38 -7.77
CA GLU A 129 14.23 -3.05 -6.38
C GLU A 129 13.63 -4.05 -5.38
N ILE A 130 14.04 -3.92 -4.11
CA ILE A 130 13.45 -4.67 -3.01
C ILE A 130 12.35 -3.81 -2.37
N LEU A 131 11.11 -4.29 -2.43
CA LEU A 131 9.97 -3.69 -1.77
C LEU A 131 9.71 -4.40 -0.44
N ILE A 132 9.76 -3.65 0.66
CA ILE A 132 9.51 -4.16 2.01
C ILE A 132 8.22 -3.55 2.54
N ILE A 133 7.27 -4.39 2.96
CA ILE A 133 5.95 -3.93 3.41
C ILE A 133 5.58 -4.63 4.71
N ASP A 134 5.26 -3.81 5.71
CA ASP A 134 4.69 -4.31 6.94
C ASP A 134 3.16 -4.43 6.81
N GLU A 135 2.62 -5.55 7.26
CA GLU A 135 1.19 -5.90 7.25
C GLU A 135 0.56 -5.72 5.87
N LEU A 136 0.97 -6.54 4.90
CA LEU A 136 0.46 -6.45 3.52
C LEU A 136 -1.07 -6.52 3.48
N ASP A 137 -1.66 -7.42 4.27
CA ASP A 137 -3.09 -7.70 4.37
C ASP A 137 -3.89 -6.61 5.09
N ARG A 138 -3.25 -5.59 5.67
CA ARG A 138 -3.96 -4.51 6.35
C ARG A 138 -4.90 -3.79 5.38
N SER A 139 -6.20 -3.80 5.67
CA SER A 139 -7.25 -3.17 4.87
C SER A 139 -7.41 -3.69 3.43
N LEU A 140 -6.71 -4.77 3.06
CA LEU A 140 -6.85 -5.43 1.75
C LEU A 140 -7.53 -6.79 1.93
N ASN A 141 -8.36 -7.17 0.96
CA ASN A 141 -8.86 -8.54 0.87
C ASN A 141 -7.69 -9.49 0.52
N SER A 142 -7.66 -10.69 1.10
CA SER A 142 -6.72 -11.77 0.80
C SER A 142 -6.50 -12.02 -0.69
N ASP A 143 -7.55 -11.92 -1.51
CA ASP A 143 -7.48 -12.08 -2.96
C ASP A 143 -6.66 -10.97 -3.64
N ILE A 144 -6.83 -9.73 -3.19
CA ILE A 144 -6.08 -8.56 -3.70
C ILE A 144 -4.61 -8.70 -3.32
N SER A 145 -4.33 -9.03 -2.06
CA SER A 145 -2.97 -9.26 -1.60
C SER A 145 -2.29 -10.41 -2.34
N THR A 146 -3.03 -11.50 -2.62
CA THR A 146 -2.55 -12.62 -3.44
C THR A 146 -2.25 -12.19 -4.86
N TYR A 147 -3.12 -11.38 -5.48
CA TYR A 147 -2.87 -10.79 -6.80
C TYR A 147 -1.57 -9.97 -6.81
N LEU A 148 -1.38 -9.09 -5.82
CA LEU A 148 -0.20 -8.25 -5.70
C LEU A 148 1.10 -9.07 -5.52
N ILE A 149 1.07 -10.13 -4.71
CA ILE A 149 2.21 -11.06 -4.57
C ILE A 149 2.50 -11.76 -5.90
N LYS A 150 1.47 -12.20 -6.62
CA LYS A 150 1.62 -12.90 -7.90
C LYS A 150 2.27 -12.03 -8.98
N GLU A 151 2.11 -10.71 -8.95
CA GLU A 151 2.83 -9.80 -9.86
C GLU A 151 4.36 -9.89 -9.70
N PHE A 152 4.87 -10.15 -8.47
CA PHE A 152 6.30 -10.37 -8.26
C PHE A 152 6.78 -11.75 -8.72
N ASN A 153 5.88 -12.74 -8.74
CA ASN A 153 6.18 -14.11 -9.18
C ASN A 153 6.01 -14.30 -10.70
N ASP A 154 5.29 -13.40 -11.39
CA ASP A 154 5.10 -13.45 -12.84
C ASP A 154 6.29 -12.82 -13.58
N LYS A 155 6.94 -13.59 -14.44
CA LYS A 155 8.06 -13.12 -15.28
C LYS A 155 7.65 -12.05 -16.30
N ALA A 156 6.39 -12.02 -16.71
CA ALA A 156 5.90 -11.01 -17.64
C ALA A 156 5.74 -9.65 -16.94
N ALA A 157 5.34 -9.65 -15.67
CA ALA A 157 5.20 -8.46 -14.83
C ALA A 157 6.54 -8.02 -14.20
N ASN A 158 7.30 -8.96 -13.65
CA ASN A 158 8.58 -8.74 -12.95
C ASN A 158 9.79 -9.04 -13.86
N GLN A 159 10.00 -8.21 -14.88
CA GLN A 159 11.08 -8.41 -15.86
C GLN A 159 12.48 -8.08 -15.31
N ASN A 160 12.54 -7.29 -14.24
CA ASN A 160 13.79 -6.79 -13.66
C ASN A 160 14.20 -7.53 -12.38
N ASN A 161 13.53 -8.63 -12.03
CA ASN A 161 13.81 -9.44 -10.83
C ASN A 161 13.73 -8.64 -9.52
N ALA A 162 12.73 -7.76 -9.41
CA ALA A 162 12.37 -7.11 -8.17
C ALA A 162 12.03 -8.15 -7.09
N GLN A 163 12.24 -7.79 -5.82
CA GLN A 163 11.96 -8.67 -4.68
C GLN A 163 10.92 -8.07 -3.77
N LEU A 164 10.09 -8.92 -3.19
CA LEU A 164 9.06 -8.55 -2.23
C LEU A 164 9.32 -9.23 -0.89
N ILE A 165 9.38 -8.43 0.17
CA ILE A 165 9.47 -8.91 1.56
C ILE A 165 8.26 -8.33 2.30
N VAL A 166 7.41 -9.20 2.84
CA VAL A 166 6.20 -8.78 3.56
C VAL A 166 6.05 -9.48 4.90
N THR A 167 5.42 -8.78 5.83
CA THR A 167 4.83 -9.39 7.03
C THR A 167 3.31 -9.49 6.84
N THR A 168 2.70 -10.48 7.46
CA THR A 168 1.26 -10.69 7.37
C THR A 168 0.73 -11.51 8.55
N HIS A 169 -0.55 -11.32 8.87
CA HIS A 169 -1.30 -12.23 9.74
C HIS A 169 -2.21 -13.18 8.97
N ASP A 170 -2.31 -12.99 7.65
CA ASP A 170 -3.17 -13.77 6.78
C ASP A 170 -2.57 -15.14 6.46
N THR A 171 -3.19 -16.17 7.05
CA THR A 171 -2.76 -17.56 6.84
C THR A 171 -3.05 -18.09 5.44
N THR A 172 -3.86 -17.40 4.63
CA THR A 172 -4.16 -17.81 3.25
C THR A 172 -2.91 -17.79 2.36
N PHE A 173 -1.88 -17.00 2.71
CA PHE A 173 -0.60 -17.01 1.99
C PHE A 173 0.24 -18.26 2.27
N LEU A 174 -0.14 -19.09 3.25
CA LEU A 174 0.46 -20.41 3.46
C LEU A 174 -0.10 -21.42 2.44
N ASP A 175 0.14 -21.10 1.17
CA ASP A 175 -0.21 -21.89 0.00
C ASP A 175 1.02 -22.00 -0.90
N ARG A 176 1.31 -23.21 -1.39
CA ARG A 176 2.45 -23.48 -2.28
C ARG A 176 2.30 -22.83 -3.65
N GLU A 177 1.09 -22.44 -4.05
CA GLU A 177 0.85 -21.64 -5.25
C GLU A 177 1.24 -20.16 -5.08
N ILE A 178 1.41 -19.70 -3.84
CA ILE A 178 1.78 -18.31 -3.50
C ILE A 178 3.23 -18.25 -3.04
N PHE A 179 3.60 -19.03 -2.02
CA PHE A 179 4.95 -19.10 -1.46
C PHE A 179 5.43 -20.54 -1.31
N ASN A 180 6.67 -20.77 -1.74
CA ASN A 180 7.39 -21.99 -1.41
C ASN A 180 7.77 -22.01 0.08
N GLN A 181 8.04 -23.21 0.59
CA GLN A 181 8.35 -23.42 2.01
C GLN A 181 9.60 -22.65 2.48
N ASP A 182 10.59 -22.48 1.61
CA ASP A 182 11.82 -21.72 1.86
C ASP A 182 11.63 -20.20 1.85
N GLN A 183 10.50 -19.72 1.33
CA GLN A 183 10.13 -18.30 1.30
C GLN A 183 9.34 -17.88 2.54
N VAL A 184 8.88 -18.82 3.36
CA VAL A 184 8.07 -18.54 4.55
C VAL A 184 8.92 -18.58 5.81
N TRP A 185 8.85 -17.50 6.59
CA TRP A 185 9.47 -17.37 7.90
C TRP A 185 8.41 -17.10 8.96
N LEU A 186 8.48 -17.83 10.06
CA LEU A 186 7.54 -17.78 11.16
C LEU A 186 8.16 -17.07 12.35
N MET A 187 7.36 -16.22 13.01
CA MET A 187 7.76 -15.46 14.18
C MET A 187 6.97 -15.93 15.41
N GLN A 188 7.65 -16.27 16.49
CA GLN A 188 7.03 -16.75 17.72
C GLN A 188 7.66 -16.08 18.95
N LYS A 189 6.83 -15.65 19.89
CA LYS A 189 7.28 -15.24 21.22
C LYS A 189 7.48 -16.47 22.11
N ASP A 190 8.60 -16.52 22.82
CA ASP A 190 8.85 -17.51 23.85
C ASP A 190 8.31 -17.06 25.22
N SER A 191 8.40 -17.94 26.21
CA SER A 191 7.94 -17.70 27.58
C SER A 191 8.67 -16.55 28.28
N ASN A 192 9.83 -16.13 27.78
CA ASN A 192 10.62 -15.04 28.32
C ASN A 192 10.35 -13.72 27.59
N ASN A 193 9.26 -13.64 26.81
CA ASN A 193 8.92 -12.52 25.93
C ASN A 193 9.98 -12.21 24.87
N SER A 194 10.89 -13.15 24.58
CA SER A 194 11.84 -13.02 23.47
C SER A 194 11.20 -13.53 22.18
N THR A 195 11.54 -12.90 21.06
CA THR A 195 11.02 -13.29 19.74
C THR A 195 12.02 -14.19 19.02
N LYS A 196 11.54 -15.32 18.50
CA LYS A 196 12.29 -16.21 17.61
C LYS A 196 11.71 -16.14 16.22
N LEU A 197 12.59 -15.97 15.23
CA LEU A 197 12.28 -16.07 13.82
C LEU A 197 12.93 -17.35 13.28
N TYR A 198 12.17 -18.18 12.58
CA TYR A 198 12.66 -19.45 12.00
C TYR A 198 11.98 -19.75 10.67
N SER A 199 12.63 -20.56 9.84
CA SER A 199 12.11 -20.88 8.51
C SER A 199 11.08 -22.00 8.59
N LEU A 200 10.04 -21.93 7.77
CA LEU A 200 9.15 -23.06 7.58
C LEU A 200 9.89 -24.26 6.97
N LEU A 201 11.00 -24.04 6.26
CA LEU A 201 11.86 -25.08 5.68
C LEU A 201 12.45 -26.04 6.73
N ASP A 202 12.57 -25.60 7.99
CA ASP A 202 13.09 -26.42 9.09
C ASP A 202 12.14 -27.60 9.45
N PHE A 203 10.91 -27.58 8.94
CA PHE A 203 9.92 -28.62 9.16
C PHE A 203 9.90 -29.65 8.03
N LYS A 204 9.78 -30.93 8.39
CA LYS A 204 9.52 -32.00 7.41
C LYS A 204 8.04 -31.99 7.03
N ILE A 205 7.70 -31.29 5.96
CA ILE A 205 6.33 -31.18 5.42
C ILE A 205 6.25 -32.01 4.15
N ARG A 206 5.22 -32.85 4.00
CA ARG A 206 5.04 -33.63 2.76
C ARG A 206 4.60 -32.69 1.62
N GLU A 207 4.90 -33.06 0.38
CA GLU A 207 4.50 -32.24 -0.78
C GLU A 207 2.99 -32.09 -0.92
N ASP A 208 2.23 -33.14 -0.55
CA ASP A 208 0.76 -33.19 -0.59
C ASP A 208 0.08 -32.53 0.62
N GLU A 209 0.86 -32.03 1.59
CA GLU A 209 0.32 -31.42 2.79
C GLU A 209 0.07 -29.92 2.61
N SER A 210 -1.13 -29.48 3.01
CA SER A 210 -1.49 -28.06 3.05
C SER A 210 -0.73 -27.35 4.18
N LEU A 211 0.06 -26.33 3.81
CA LEU A 211 0.82 -25.51 4.76
C LEU A 211 -0.15 -24.79 5.72
N GLN A 212 -1.18 -24.14 5.20
CA GLN A 212 -2.19 -23.47 6.02
C GLN A 212 -2.84 -24.40 7.05
N LYS A 213 -3.30 -25.60 6.65
CA LYS A 213 -3.91 -26.56 7.60
C LYS A 213 -2.92 -27.04 8.65
N GLY A 214 -1.65 -27.23 8.29
CA GLY A 214 -0.59 -27.58 9.24
C GLY A 214 -0.36 -26.48 10.28
N TYR A 215 -0.31 -25.22 9.81
CA TYR A 215 -0.16 -24.05 10.67
C TYR A 215 -1.34 -23.89 11.64
N LEU A 216 -2.58 -23.95 11.15
CA LEU A 216 -3.80 -23.82 11.96
C LEU A 216 -3.96 -24.94 13.00
N LYS A 217 -3.30 -26.09 12.80
CA LYS A 217 -3.22 -27.18 13.78
C LYS A 217 -2.07 -27.02 14.79
N GLY A 218 -1.32 -25.91 14.72
CA GLY A 218 -0.19 -25.62 15.60
C GLY A 218 1.10 -26.39 15.26
N ARG A 219 1.17 -27.12 14.14
CA ARG A 219 2.31 -27.98 13.80
C ARG A 219 3.63 -27.20 13.70
N TYR A 220 3.55 -25.95 13.25
CA TYR A 220 4.72 -25.12 13.00
C TYR A 220 4.95 -24.08 14.09
N GLY A 221 4.20 -24.12 15.20
CA GLY A 221 4.25 -23.07 16.22
C GLY A 221 3.70 -21.74 15.70
N ALA A 222 4.24 -20.62 16.21
CA ALA A 222 3.87 -19.24 15.85
C ALA A 222 2.38 -18.86 15.96
N MET A 223 1.55 -19.75 16.54
CA MET A 223 0.16 -19.47 16.83
C MET A 223 0.02 -18.40 17.94
N PRO A 224 -1.00 -17.53 17.86
CA PRO A 224 -1.29 -16.57 18.91
C PRO A 224 -1.67 -17.30 20.20
N PHE A 225 -1.02 -16.95 21.32
CA PHE A 225 -1.49 -17.36 22.63
C PHE A 225 -2.65 -16.46 23.05
N VAL A 226 -3.88 -16.96 22.93
CA VAL A 226 -5.07 -16.27 23.45
C VAL A 226 -5.48 -16.96 24.74
N SER A 227 -5.26 -16.28 25.87
CA SER A 227 -5.65 -16.79 27.18
C SER A 227 -7.17 -17.06 27.21
N GLY A 228 -7.56 -18.33 27.38
CA GLY A 228 -8.97 -18.75 27.52
C GLY A 228 -9.60 -19.43 26.29
N LEU A 229 -8.86 -19.65 25.20
CA LEU A 229 -9.33 -20.45 24.05
C LEU A 229 -8.87 -21.91 24.05
N ASP A 230 -7.93 -22.27 24.93
CA ASP A 230 -7.61 -23.67 25.22
C ASP A 230 -8.54 -24.16 26.33
N SER A 231 -9.73 -24.66 25.97
CA SER A 231 -10.67 -25.35 26.88
C SER A 231 -10.94 -26.77 26.43
#